data_AF-A0A967F663-F1
#
_entry.id   AF-A0A967F663-F1
#
_cell.length_a   1.000
_cell.length_b   1.000
_cell.length_c   1.000
_cell.angle_alpha   90.00
_cell.angle_beta   90.00
_cell.angle_gamma   90.00
#
_symmetry.space_group_name_H-M   'P 1'
#
loop_
_entity.id
_entity.type
_entity.pdbx_description
1 polymer ?
#
loop_
_entity_poly.entity_id
_entity_poly.type
_entity_poly.pdbx_seq_one_letter_code
_entity_poly.pdbx_strand_id
1 'polypeptide(L)'
;LIRKYGYFGTPHTLKAVRENEELRNNLAAAAHLIHGSSEGRFNITYCPGKAEDSLTRAEIEGVGYRYGDIDEITARYRPDTLRDGLHTTPDGEEFFYISNPALGLWAVRDRFEYL
;
A
#
# COMPACT_ATOMS: atom_id res chain seq x y z
N LEU A 1 -7.66 13.08 8.73
CA LEU A 1 -6.17 13.13 8.86
C LEU A 1 -5.47 12.48 7.66
N ILE A 2 -5.72 11.21 7.31
CA ILE A 2 -5.03 10.52 6.20
C ILE A 2 -5.11 11.31 4.88
N ARG A 3 -6.31 11.66 4.41
CA ARG A 3 -6.51 12.47 3.18
C ARG A 3 -5.76 13.82 3.20
N LYS A 4 -5.44 14.37 4.37
CA LYS A 4 -4.78 15.67 4.53
C LYS A 4 -3.26 15.56 4.52
N TYR A 5 -2.71 14.52 5.16
CA TYR A 5 -1.27 14.39 5.40
C TYR A 5 -0.59 13.36 4.51
N GLY A 6 -1.32 12.35 4.00
CA GLY A 6 -0.80 11.34 3.09
C GLY A 6 0.35 10.47 3.63
N TYR A 7 0.76 9.50 2.83
CA TYR A 7 1.78 8.51 3.13
C TYR A 7 3.14 8.89 2.52
N PHE A 8 3.67 10.07 2.90
CA PHE A 8 4.90 10.64 2.30
C PHE A 8 6.18 10.40 3.12
N GLY A 9 6.19 9.34 3.93
CA GLY A 9 7.37 8.88 4.66
C GLY A 9 7.63 9.62 5.96
N THR A 10 8.57 9.08 6.72
CA THR A 10 8.88 9.51 8.09
C THR A 10 9.24 10.99 8.17
N PRO A 11 10.12 11.56 7.32
CA PRO A 11 10.50 12.97 7.42
C PRO A 11 9.30 13.91 7.23
N HIS A 12 8.41 13.60 6.29
CA HIS A 12 7.21 14.40 6.02
C HIS A 12 6.25 14.34 7.21
N THR A 13 5.94 13.15 7.72
CA THR A 13 5.03 12.99 8.85
C THR A 13 5.56 13.64 10.12
N LEU A 14 6.86 13.49 10.43
CA LEU A 14 7.46 14.15 11.60
C LEU A 14 7.44 15.68 11.48
N LYS A 15 7.63 16.22 10.27
CA LYS A 15 7.45 17.65 10.01
C LYS A 15 6.00 18.07 10.28
N ALA A 16 5.03 17.33 9.74
CA ALA A 16 3.61 17.62 9.94
C ALA A 16 3.21 17.57 11.42
N VAL A 17 3.73 16.64 12.21
CA VAL A 17 3.52 16.55 13.67
C VAL A 17 4.08 17.78 14.41
N ARG A 18 5.24 18.29 14.00
CA ARG A 18 5.81 19.51 14.60
C ARG A 18 4.99 20.75 14.26
N GLU A 19 4.47 20.82 13.04
CA GLU A 19 3.83 22.03 12.52
C GLU A 19 2.32 22.09 12.78
N ASN A 20 1.65 20.94 12.98
CA ASN A 20 0.18 20.88 13.06
C ASN A 20 -0.31 20.22 14.35
N GLU A 21 -1.11 20.95 15.12
CA GLU A 21 -1.62 20.50 16.42
C GLU A 21 -2.52 19.26 16.34
N GLU A 22 -3.39 19.18 15.33
CA GLU A 22 -4.31 18.04 15.17
C GLU A 22 -3.58 16.71 15.01
N LEU A 23 -2.41 16.70 14.35
CA LEU A 23 -1.63 15.49 14.14
C LEU A 23 -0.75 15.21 15.36
N ARG A 24 -0.25 16.26 16.02
CA ARG A 24 0.46 16.16 17.30
C ARG A 24 -0.40 15.54 18.40
N ASN A 25 -1.69 15.89 18.43
CA ASN A 25 -2.67 15.34 19.36
C ASN A 25 -3.18 13.95 18.94
N ASN A 26 -2.74 13.41 17.80
CA ASN A 26 -3.09 12.08 17.31
C ASN A 26 -1.85 11.33 16.79
N LEU A 27 -0.95 10.98 17.71
CA LEU A 27 0.28 10.25 17.36
C LEU A 27 0.02 8.85 16.79
N ALA A 28 -1.14 8.24 17.09
CA ALA A 28 -1.55 7.00 16.46
C ALA A 28 -1.77 7.18 14.95
N ALA A 29 -2.40 8.28 14.53
CA ALA A 29 -2.51 8.63 13.12
C ALA A 29 -1.14 8.92 12.49
N ALA A 30 -0.23 9.60 13.20
CA ALA A 30 1.13 9.82 12.71
C ALA A 30 1.88 8.50 12.48
N ALA A 31 1.82 7.57 13.45
CA ALA A 31 2.42 6.25 13.32
C ALA A 31 1.83 5.48 12.12
N HIS A 32 0.51 5.55 11.91
CA HIS A 32 -0.16 4.94 10.76
C HIS A 32 0.36 5.49 9.41
N LEU A 33 0.56 6.81 9.29
CA LEU A 33 1.09 7.42 8.06
C LEU A 33 2.53 6.98 7.76
N ILE A 34 3.34 6.80 8.80
CA ILE A 34 4.71 6.30 8.67
C ILE A 34 4.69 4.84 8.22
N HIS A 35 3.93 3.98 8.91
CA HIS A 35 3.87 2.55 8.60
C HIS A 35 3.24 2.26 7.24
N GLY A 36 2.27 3.07 6.81
CA GLY A 36 1.64 2.95 5.49
C GLY A 36 2.48 3.52 4.34
N SER A 37 3.55 4.27 4.63
CA SER A 37 4.40 4.82 3.58
C SER A 37 5.44 3.80 3.09
N SER A 38 5.74 3.85 1.80
CA SER A 38 6.83 3.05 1.23
C SER A 38 8.23 3.57 1.63
N GLU A 39 8.33 4.77 2.21
CA GLU A 39 9.60 5.49 2.45
C GLU A 39 10.41 5.65 1.15
N GLY A 40 9.74 5.74 -0.01
CA GLY A 40 10.38 5.83 -1.32
C GLY A 40 11.08 4.53 -1.78
N ARG A 41 10.87 3.40 -1.08
CA ARG A 41 11.55 2.13 -1.39
C ARG A 41 10.84 1.28 -2.44
N PHE A 42 9.53 1.44 -2.55
CA PHE A 42 8.69 0.73 -3.52
C PHE A 42 7.45 1.57 -3.86
N ASN A 43 6.70 1.15 -4.87
CA ASN A 43 5.44 1.78 -5.23
C ASN A 43 4.27 1.00 -4.65
N ILE A 44 3.27 1.72 -4.17
CA ILE A 44 1.99 1.15 -3.73
C ILE A 44 0.95 1.58 -4.74
N THR A 45 0.35 0.62 -5.44
CA THR A 45 -0.77 0.86 -6.34
C THR A 45 -2.05 0.40 -5.65
N TYR A 46 -3.00 1.31 -5.48
CA TYR A 46 -4.30 1.00 -4.92
C TYR A 46 -5.33 0.92 -6.04
N CYS A 47 -6.03 -0.22 -6.12
CA CYS A 47 -7.05 -0.50 -7.12
C CYS A 47 -8.41 -0.53 -6.44
N PRO A 48 -9.09 0.62 -6.30
CA PRO A 48 -10.39 0.68 -5.63
C PRO A 48 -11.45 -0.06 -6.46
N GLY A 49 -12.52 -0.50 -5.79
CA GLY A 49 -13.72 -0.96 -6.50
C GLY A 49 -14.37 0.15 -7.34
N LYS A 50 -15.51 -0.17 -7.95
CA LYS A 50 -16.28 0.76 -8.80
C LYS A 50 -17.64 1.15 -8.20
N ALA A 51 -17.79 0.99 -6.88
CA ALA A 51 -18.99 1.43 -6.16
C ALA A 51 -19.00 2.96 -6.00
N GLU A 52 -20.18 3.56 -5.76
CA GLU A 52 -20.33 5.01 -5.63
C GLU A 52 -19.48 5.62 -4.51
N ASP A 53 -19.19 4.85 -3.47
CA ASP A 53 -18.37 5.21 -2.32
C ASP A 53 -16.88 4.83 -2.48
N SER A 54 -16.49 4.32 -3.65
CA SER A 54 -15.11 3.97 -3.94
C SER A 54 -14.21 5.20 -4.04
N LEU A 55 -12.97 5.06 -3.58
CA LEU A 55 -12.00 6.15 -3.60
C LEU A 55 -11.73 6.59 -5.03
N THR A 56 -11.78 7.91 -5.24
CA THR A 56 -11.43 8.49 -6.54
C THR A 56 -9.92 8.43 -6.76
N ARG A 57 -9.52 8.47 -8.04
CA ARG A 57 -8.11 8.61 -8.42
C ARG A 57 -7.42 9.77 -7.70
N ALA A 58 -8.07 10.93 -7.63
CA ALA A 58 -7.51 12.13 -6.98
C ALA A 58 -7.28 11.92 -5.48
N GLU A 59 -8.17 11.20 -4.78
CA GLU A 59 -7.99 10.90 -3.36
C GLU A 59 -6.83 9.93 -3.12
N ILE A 60 -6.65 8.94 -3.99
CA ILE A 60 -5.56 7.94 -3.89
C ILE A 60 -4.21 8.58 -4.22
N GLU A 61 -4.13 9.30 -5.33
CA GLU A 61 -2.90 9.99 -5.73
C GLU A 61 -2.55 11.13 -4.76
N GLY A 62 -3.56 11.81 -4.20
CA GLY A 62 -3.39 12.87 -3.21
C GLY A 62 -2.76 12.40 -1.89
N VAL A 63 -2.83 11.11 -1.56
CA VAL A 63 -2.17 10.53 -0.37
C VAL A 63 -0.82 9.89 -0.69
N GLY A 64 -0.33 9.97 -1.93
CA GLY A 64 0.99 9.46 -2.33
C GLY A 64 1.02 8.01 -2.81
N TYR A 65 -0.14 7.40 -3.04
CA TYR A 65 -0.23 6.11 -3.72
C TYR A 65 -0.44 6.29 -5.22
N ARG A 66 -0.23 5.23 -6.00
CA ARG A 66 -0.63 5.18 -7.40
C ARG A 66 -2.06 4.65 -7.50
N TYR A 67 -2.80 5.17 -8.46
CA TYR A 67 -4.09 4.60 -8.83
C TYR A 67 -3.90 3.48 -9.85
N GLY A 68 -4.65 2.39 -9.71
CA GLY A 68 -4.84 1.36 -10.73
C GLY A 68 -6.32 1.10 -10.97
N ASP A 69 -6.72 0.88 -12.22
CA ASP A 69 -8.09 0.43 -12.50
C ASP A 69 -8.25 -1.05 -12.11
N ILE A 70 -9.26 -1.35 -11.30
CA ILE A 70 -9.46 -2.71 -10.78
C ILE A 70 -9.77 -3.73 -11.88
N ASP A 71 -10.45 -3.35 -12.96
CA ASP A 71 -10.79 -4.29 -14.03
C ASP A 71 -9.54 -4.60 -14.87
N GLU A 72 -8.71 -3.59 -15.15
CA GLU A 72 -7.44 -3.77 -15.86
C GLU A 72 -6.48 -4.69 -15.08
N ILE A 73 -6.30 -4.43 -13.78
CA ILE A 73 -5.40 -5.22 -12.93
C ILE A 73 -5.95 -6.64 -12.72
N THR A 74 -7.26 -6.78 -12.52
CA THR A 74 -7.89 -8.10 -12.36
C THR A 74 -7.79 -8.92 -13.65
N ALA A 75 -7.97 -8.31 -14.83
CA ALA A 75 -7.80 -8.98 -16.11
C ALA A 75 -6.34 -9.42 -16.34
N ARG A 76 -5.36 -8.60 -15.93
CA ARG A 76 -3.93 -8.93 -16.06
C ARG A 76 -3.52 -10.11 -15.19
N TYR A 77 -3.88 -10.09 -13.90
CA TYR A 77 -3.38 -11.06 -12.93
C TYR A 77 -4.32 -12.23 -12.64
N ARG A 78 -5.62 -12.12 -12.97
CA ARG A 78 -6.63 -13.17 -12.77
C ARG A 78 -6.59 -13.82 -11.37
N PRO A 79 -6.78 -13.03 -10.31
CA PRO A 79 -6.61 -13.48 -8.92
C PRO A 79 -7.52 -14.64 -8.52
N ASP A 80 -8.64 -14.86 -9.23
CA ASP A 80 -9.56 -15.98 -9.08
C ASP A 80 -8.91 -17.35 -9.38
N THR A 81 -7.82 -17.35 -10.15
CA THR A 81 -7.09 -18.57 -10.53
C THR A 81 -5.82 -18.80 -9.74
N LEU A 82 -5.40 -17.82 -8.95
CA LEU A 82 -4.10 -17.83 -8.27
C LEU A 82 -4.15 -18.60 -6.95
N ARG A 83 -2.98 -19.14 -6.59
CA ARG A 83 -2.67 -19.65 -5.24
C ARG A 83 -1.55 -18.81 -4.66
N ASP A 84 -1.48 -18.72 -3.33
CA ASP A 84 -0.40 -17.98 -2.67
C ASP A 84 0.98 -18.47 -3.15
N GLY A 85 1.88 -17.54 -3.48
CA GLY A 85 3.22 -17.87 -4.00
C GLY A 85 3.66 -17.07 -5.23
N LEU A 86 4.78 -17.50 -5.81
CA LEU A 86 5.38 -16.91 -7.01
C LEU A 86 4.64 -17.38 -8.28
N HIS A 87 4.39 -16.43 -9.18
CA HIS A 87 3.80 -16.64 -10.51
C HIS A 87 4.55 -15.83 -11.55
N THR A 88 4.36 -16.21 -12.82
CA THR A 88 4.88 -15.46 -13.97
C THR A 88 3.75 -15.21 -14.95
N THR A 89 3.58 -13.96 -15.39
CA THR A 89 2.60 -13.60 -16.41
C THR A 89 3.03 -14.11 -17.80
N PRO A 90 2.13 -14.15 -18.80
CA PRO A 90 2.49 -14.55 -20.17
C PRO A 90 3.56 -13.67 -20.82
N ASP A 91 3.67 -12.40 -20.42
CA ASP A 91 4.70 -11.45 -20.86
C ASP A 91 6.01 -11.53 -20.05
N GLY A 92 6.10 -12.44 -19.08
CA GLY A 92 7.32 -12.73 -18.34
C GLY A 92 7.52 -11.93 -17.05
N GLU A 93 6.51 -11.19 -16.59
CA GLU A 93 6.56 -10.50 -15.29
C GLU A 93 6.42 -11.51 -14.14
N GLU A 94 7.39 -11.51 -13.22
CA GLU A 94 7.31 -12.29 -11.99
C GLU A 94 6.60 -11.51 -10.89
N PHE A 95 5.65 -12.16 -10.21
CA PHE A 95 4.93 -11.56 -9.09
C PHE A 95 4.62 -12.58 -8.00
N PHE A 96 4.46 -12.09 -6.77
CA PHE A 96 4.08 -12.91 -5.63
C PHE A 96 2.64 -12.59 -5.23
N TYR A 97 1.75 -13.58 -5.28
CA TYR A 97 0.35 -13.43 -4.90
C TYR A 97 0.13 -13.81 -3.44
N ILE A 98 -0.71 -13.02 -2.78
CA ILE A 98 -1.13 -13.21 -1.39
C ILE A 98 -2.63 -12.97 -1.34
N SER A 99 -3.40 -14.04 -1.12
CA SER A 99 -4.85 -14.00 -1.02
C SER A 99 -5.35 -13.32 0.25
N ASN A 100 -4.64 -13.48 1.37
CA ASN A 100 -4.97 -12.82 2.63
C ASN A 100 -3.72 -12.29 3.35
N PRO A 101 -3.28 -11.05 3.04
CA PRO A 101 -2.05 -10.50 3.59
C PRO A 101 -2.09 -10.27 5.10
N ALA A 102 -3.29 -10.22 5.71
CA ALA A 102 -3.43 -10.00 7.15
C ALA A 102 -3.15 -11.25 8.01
N LEU A 103 -3.19 -12.46 7.43
CA LEU A 103 -3.06 -13.71 8.18
C LEU A 103 -1.63 -14.30 8.20
N GLY A 104 -0.71 -13.74 7.42
CA GLY A 104 0.66 -14.26 7.28
C GLY A 104 1.71 -13.50 8.09
N LEU A 105 2.78 -14.21 8.48
CA LEU A 105 4.05 -13.58 8.86
C LEU A 105 4.90 -13.43 7.60
N TRP A 106 5.18 -12.19 7.21
CA TRP A 106 5.94 -11.88 6.00
C TRP A 106 7.34 -11.40 6.37
N ALA A 107 8.36 -12.08 5.87
CA ALA A 107 9.75 -11.66 6.04
C ALA A 107 10.55 -11.94 4.78
N VAL A 108 11.65 -11.21 4.61
CA VAL A 108 12.64 -11.52 3.59
C VAL A 108 13.39 -12.81 3.95
N ARG A 109 13.83 -13.56 2.94
CA ARG A 109 14.43 -14.91 3.10
C ARG A 109 15.50 -14.98 4.20
N ASP A 110 16.39 -14.00 4.25
CA ASP A 110 17.50 -13.91 5.21
C ASP A 110 17.05 -13.88 6.68
N ARG A 111 15.78 -13.57 6.97
CA ARG A 111 15.21 -13.62 8.33
C ARG A 111 14.89 -15.04 8.81
N PHE A 112 14.91 -16.03 7.90
CA PHE A 112 14.64 -17.43 8.21
C PHE A 112 15.92 -18.28 8.32
N GLU A 113 17.10 -17.72 8.01
CA GLU A 113 18.38 -18.46 8.02
C GLU A 113 18.98 -18.65 9.42
N TYR A 114 18.33 -18.16 10.47
CA TYR A 114 18.74 -18.28 11.88
C TYR A 114 17.90 -19.30 12.68
N LEU A 115 17.17 -20.18 11.99
CA LEU A 115 16.45 -21.33 12.56
C LEU A 115 17.14 -22.63 12.13
#